data_AF-A0A285UJM2-F1
#
_entry.id   AF-A0A285UJM2-F1
#
_cell.length_a   1.000
_cell.length_b   1.000
_cell.length_c   1.000
_cell.angle_alpha   90.00
_cell.angle_beta   90.00
_cell.angle_gamma   90.00
#
_symmetry.space_group_name_H-M   'P 1'
#
loop_
_entity.id
_entity.type
_entity.pdbx_description
1 polymer ?
#
loop_
_entity_poly.entity_id
_entity_poly.type
_entity_poly.pdbx_seq_one_letter_code
_entity_poly.pdbx_strand_id
1 'polypeptide(L)'
;MLQTILQQLVPPLIDAVVPLLLAFLSAVILRLTGFEIEAKHRAALQSALANAAKLLLMPGTSVDDAIDYVERSVPDALTRFKARDRPRIAELLAPHIAALSLSGPAASKEPAGA
;
A
#
# COMPACT_ATOMS: atom_id res chain seq x y z
N MET A 1 -49.07 12.98 -28.14
CA MET A 1 -48.43 11.64 -28.15
C MET A 1 -46.93 11.73 -27.92
N LEU A 2 -46.13 12.36 -28.81
CA LEU A 2 -44.67 12.47 -28.64
C LEU A 2 -44.24 13.13 -27.31
N GLN A 3 -44.90 14.23 -26.93
CA GLN A 3 -44.62 14.94 -25.67
C GLN A 3 -44.88 14.09 -24.43
N THR A 4 -45.93 13.25 -24.45
CA THR A 4 -46.27 12.32 -23.36
C THR A 4 -45.21 11.23 -23.23
N ILE A 5 -44.72 10.69 -24.35
CA ILE A 5 -43.64 9.70 -24.37
C ILE A 5 -42.35 10.32 -23.81
N LEU A 6 -42.02 11.55 -24.22
CA LEU A 6 -40.83 12.25 -23.72
C LEU A 6 -40.90 12.46 -22.20
N GLN A 7 -42.05 12.89 -21.67
CA GLN A 7 -42.20 13.12 -20.23
C GLN A 7 -42.16 11.84 -19.39
N GLN A 8 -42.52 10.69 -19.96
CA GLN A 8 -42.40 9.40 -19.29
C GLN A 8 -40.97 8.83 -19.37
N LEU A 9 -40.23 9.13 -20.44
CA LEU A 9 -38.88 8.59 -20.67
C LEU A 9 -37.79 9.43 -20.01
N VAL A 10 -38.00 10.74 -19.83
CA VAL A 10 -37.01 11.64 -19.23
C VAL A 10 -36.64 11.25 -17.79
N PRO A 11 -37.59 10.98 -16.86
CA PRO A 11 -37.25 10.61 -15.48
C PRO A 11 -36.35 9.36 -15.36
N PRO A 12 -36.70 8.19 -15.95
CA PRO A 12 -35.83 7.02 -15.86
C PRO A 12 -34.50 7.20 -16.61
N LEU A 13 -34.47 8.04 -17.65
CA LEU A 13 -33.22 8.39 -18.34
C LEU A 13 -32.30 9.19 -17.43
N ILE A 14 -32.82 10.17 -16.69
CA ILE A 14 -32.07 10.93 -15.69
C ILE A 14 -31.57 10.00 -14.59
N ASP A 15 -32.43 9.13 -14.06
CA ASP A 15 -32.07 8.18 -13.00
C ASP A 15 -30.98 7.19 -13.42
N ALA A 16 -30.87 6.87 -14.71
CA ALA A 16 -29.80 6.03 -15.23
C ALA A 16 -28.53 6.83 -15.55
N VAL A 17 -28.68 7.98 -16.21
CA VAL A 17 -27.55 8.77 -16.74
C VAL A 17 -26.78 9.48 -15.63
N VAL A 18 -27.48 10.02 -14.62
CA VAL A 18 -26.84 10.75 -13.52
C VAL A 18 -25.85 9.89 -12.73
N PRO A 19 -26.23 8.71 -12.17
CA PRO A 19 -25.27 7.88 -11.43
C PRO A 19 -24.18 7.32 -12.35
N LEU A 20 -24.49 7.05 -13.62
CA LEU A 20 -23.49 6.61 -14.59
C LEU A 20 -22.41 7.68 -14.83
N LEU A 21 -22.81 8.94 -15.02
CA LEU A 21 -21.88 10.06 -15.17
C LEU A 21 -21.09 10.30 -13.89
N LEU A 22 -21.71 10.17 -12.72
CA LEU A 22 -21.02 10.35 -11.44
C LEU A 22 -19.98 9.26 -11.20
N ALA A 23 -20.32 8.00 -11.50
CA ALA A 23 -19.40 6.87 -11.43
C ALA A 23 -18.24 7.03 -12.42
N PHE A 24 -18.53 7.46 -13.65
CA PHE A 24 -17.50 7.73 -14.66
C PHE A 24 -16.56 8.85 -14.20
N LEU A 25 -17.10 9.97 -13.72
CA LEU A 25 -16.30 11.09 -13.24
C LEU A 25 -15.43 10.70 -12.05
N SER A 26 -15.99 9.93 -11.10
CA SER A 26 -15.24 9.37 -9.98
C SER A 26 -14.08 8.48 -10.46
N ALA A 27 -14.33 7.57 -11.40
CA ALA A 27 -13.29 6.72 -11.97
C ALA A 27 -12.20 7.52 -12.69
N VAL A 28 -12.57 8.57 -13.43
CA VAL A 28 -11.62 9.48 -14.10
C VAL A 28 -10.78 10.22 -13.06
N ILE A 29 -11.39 10.76 -12.00
CA ILE A 29 -10.66 11.46 -10.92
C ILE A 29 -9.69 10.51 -10.22
N LEU A 30 -10.11 9.29 -9.89
CA LEU A 30 -9.24 8.29 -9.23
C LEU A 30 -8.05 7.88 -10.12
N ARG A 31 -8.28 7.75 -11.43
CA ARG A 31 -7.21 7.46 -12.40
C ARG A 31 -6.26 8.65 -12.59
N LEU A 32 -6.79 9.86 -12.70
CA LEU A 32 -6.00 11.08 -12.94
C LEU A 32 -5.20 11.55 -11.73
N THR A 33 -5.75 11.38 -10.51
CA THR A 33 -5.06 11.78 -9.27
C THR A 33 -3.83 10.92 -8.96
N GLY A 34 -3.62 9.81 -9.70
CA GLY A 34 -2.46 8.94 -9.51
C GLY A 34 -2.46 8.25 -8.14
N PHE A 35 -3.61 8.20 -7.46
CA PHE A 35 -3.75 7.62 -6.13
C PHE A 35 -3.33 6.14 -6.13
N GLU A 36 -3.69 5.39 -7.17
CA GLU A 36 -3.28 4.00 -7.33
C GLU A 36 -1.76 3.85 -7.48
N ILE A 37 -1.11 4.81 -8.15
CA ILE A 37 0.35 4.79 -8.33
C ILE A 37 1.01 5.02 -6.98
N GLU A 38 0.59 6.02 -6.23
CA GLU A 38 1.16 6.28 -4.90
C GLU A 38 0.89 5.15 -3.91
N ALA A 39 -0.33 4.58 -3.92
CA ALA A 39 -0.67 3.42 -3.12
C ALA A 39 0.20 2.21 -3.49
N LYS A 40 0.45 1.97 -4.78
CA LYS A 40 1.32 0.90 -5.26
C LYS A 40 2.77 1.10 -4.80
N HIS A 41 3.31 2.32 -4.87
CA HIS A 41 4.67 2.60 -4.37
C HIS A 41 4.76 2.44 -2.85
N ARG A 42 3.74 2.87 -2.09
CA ARG A 42 3.67 2.62 -0.63
C ARG A 42 3.65 1.13 -0.32
N ALA A 43 2.79 0.37 -1.00
CA ALA A 43 2.67 -1.07 -0.81
C ALA A 43 3.98 -1.81 -1.15
N ALA A 44 4.62 -1.44 -2.26
CA ALA A 44 5.91 -1.99 -2.66
C ALA A 44 7.00 -1.72 -1.60
N LEU A 45 7.11 -0.47 -1.12
CA LEU A 45 8.08 -0.09 -0.09
C LEU A 45 7.84 -0.86 1.22
N GLN A 46 6.59 -0.95 1.67
CA GLN A 46 6.22 -1.68 2.88
C GLN A 46 6.54 -3.18 2.77
N SER A 47 6.28 -3.79 1.61
CA SER A 47 6.64 -5.19 1.36
C SER A 47 8.15 -5.40 1.36
N ALA A 48 8.90 -4.51 0.72
CA ALA A 48 10.37 -4.56 0.69
C ALA A 48 10.97 -4.43 2.09
N LEU A 49 10.51 -3.48 2.90
CA LEU A 49 10.95 -3.30 4.30
C LEU A 49 10.63 -4.52 5.16
N ALA A 50 9.43 -5.08 5.03
CA ALA A 50 9.05 -6.29 5.76
C ALA A 50 9.90 -7.51 5.37
N ASN A 51 10.22 -7.68 4.09
CA ASN A 51 11.07 -8.77 3.61
C ASN A 51 12.55 -8.56 3.98
N ALA A 52 13.04 -7.32 3.93
CA ALA A 52 14.38 -6.96 4.39
C ALA A 52 14.55 -7.24 5.88
N ALA A 53 13.52 -6.95 6.69
CA ALA A 53 13.55 -7.27 8.11
C ALA A 53 13.57 -8.80 8.36
N LYS A 54 12.86 -9.59 7.53
CA LYS A 54 12.94 -11.06 7.58
C LYS A 54 14.30 -11.60 7.14
N LEU A 55 14.97 -10.93 6.20
CA LEU A 55 16.31 -11.30 5.74
C LEU A 55 17.33 -11.27 6.89
N LEU A 56 17.13 -10.40 7.89
CA LEU A 56 17.94 -10.33 9.10
C LEU A 56 17.75 -11.50 10.07
N LEU A 57 16.73 -12.33 9.87
CA LEU A 57 16.57 -13.58 10.62
C LEU A 57 17.47 -14.69 10.07
N MET A 58 18.00 -14.53 8.86
CA MET A 58 18.93 -15.49 8.29
C MET A 58 20.34 -15.30 8.90
N PRO A 59 21.03 -16.40 9.24
CA PRO A 59 22.37 -16.31 9.80
C PRO A 59 23.36 -15.73 8.78
N GLY A 60 24.15 -14.75 9.22
CA GLY A 60 25.17 -14.11 8.41
C GLY A 60 24.72 -12.85 7.65
N THR A 61 23.44 -12.47 7.74
CA THR A 61 22.95 -11.24 7.10
C THR A 61 23.09 -10.04 8.03
N SER A 62 23.59 -8.93 7.47
CA SER A 62 23.76 -7.67 8.18
C SER A 62 22.65 -6.66 7.87
N VAL A 63 22.55 -5.60 8.68
CA VAL A 63 21.63 -4.48 8.42
C VAL A 63 21.94 -3.80 7.09
N ASP A 64 23.22 -3.75 6.69
CA ASP A 64 23.61 -3.22 5.38
C ASP A 64 23.09 -4.07 4.21
N ASP A 65 23.06 -5.40 4.35
CA ASP A 65 22.48 -6.30 3.34
C ASP A 65 20.97 -6.08 3.20
N ALA A 66 20.29 -5.82 4.33
CA ALA A 66 18.87 -5.50 4.33
C ALA A 66 18.59 -4.13 3.69
N ILE A 67 19.44 -3.12 3.93
CA ILE A 67 19.36 -1.81 3.27
C ILE A 67 19.58 -1.96 1.76
N ASP A 68 20.63 -2.70 1.36
CA ASP A 68 20.94 -2.98 -0.05
C ASP A 68 19.78 -3.71 -0.75
N TYR A 69 19.13 -4.65 -0.05
CA TYR A 69 17.96 -5.34 -0.55
C TYR A 69 16.81 -4.37 -0.83
N VAL A 70 16.51 -3.44 0.08
CA VAL A 70 15.44 -2.44 -0.12
C VAL A 70 15.77 -1.52 -1.27
N GLU A 71 17.02 -1.05 -1.36
CA GLU A 71 17.48 -0.15 -2.44
C GLU A 71 17.35 -0.80 -3.82
N ARG A 72 17.71 -2.08 -3.94
CA ARG A 72 17.60 -2.84 -5.20
C ARG A 72 16.16 -3.24 -5.53
N SER A 73 15.33 -3.49 -4.52
CA SER A 73 13.99 -4.03 -4.73
C SER A 73 12.96 -2.96 -5.10
N VAL A 74 13.10 -1.73 -4.59
CA VAL A 74 12.11 -0.66 -4.78
C VAL A 74 12.73 0.72 -5.08
N PRO A 75 13.61 0.85 -6.09
CA PRO A 75 14.33 2.10 -6.37
C PRO A 75 13.39 3.27 -6.71
N ASP A 76 12.30 3.00 -7.42
CA ASP A 76 11.31 4.01 -7.81
C ASP A 76 10.51 4.54 -6.61
N ALA A 77 10.15 3.67 -5.67
CA ALA A 77 9.44 4.07 -4.46
C ALA A 77 10.32 4.94 -3.56
N LEU A 78 11.60 4.58 -3.39
CA LEU A 78 12.56 5.39 -2.64
C LEU A 78 12.77 6.77 -3.26
N THR A 79 12.83 6.83 -4.60
CA THR A 79 12.92 8.10 -5.33
C THR A 79 11.67 8.95 -5.12
N ARG A 80 10.48 8.35 -5.18
CA ARG A 80 9.21 9.04 -4.98
C ARG A 80 9.03 9.58 -3.56
N PHE A 81 9.47 8.84 -2.54
CA PHE A 81 9.38 9.25 -1.14
C PHE A 81 10.62 10.00 -0.63
N LYS A 82 11.59 10.32 -1.50
CA LYS A 82 12.86 10.99 -1.13
C LYS A 82 13.58 10.28 0.02
N ALA A 83 13.57 8.95 0.00
CA ALA A 83 14.12 8.09 1.05
C ALA A 83 15.28 7.23 0.53
N ARG A 84 15.98 7.69 -0.51
CA ARG A 84 17.09 6.94 -1.12
C ARG A 84 18.36 6.91 -0.26
N ASP A 85 18.44 7.78 0.73
CA ASP A 85 19.58 7.83 1.64
C ASP A 85 19.61 6.57 2.52
N ARG A 86 20.74 5.86 2.54
CA ARG A 86 20.97 4.69 3.42
C ARG A 86 20.54 4.90 4.89
N PRO A 87 20.88 6.02 5.57
CA PRO A 87 20.43 6.25 6.94
C PRO A 87 18.89 6.33 7.05
N ARG A 88 18.24 6.90 6.03
CA ARG A 88 16.78 7.00 6.00
C ARG A 88 16.11 5.65 5.79
N ILE A 89 16.70 4.78 4.98
CA ILE A 89 16.23 3.40 4.81
C ILE A 89 16.38 2.63 6.14
N ALA A 90 17.49 2.83 6.86
CA ALA A 90 17.71 2.21 8.17
C ALA A 90 16.65 2.65 9.21
N GLU A 91 16.31 3.94 9.25
CA GLU A 91 15.24 4.48 10.09
C GLU A 91 13.88 3.85 9.78
N LEU A 92 13.56 3.67 8.49
CA LEU A 92 12.32 3.03 8.05
C LEU A 92 12.29 1.52 8.35
N LEU A 93 13.46 0.88 8.40
CA LEU A 93 13.59 -0.55 8.67
C LEU A 93 13.49 -0.87 10.18
N ALA A 94 13.96 0.04 11.05
CA ALA A 94 13.95 -0.12 12.50
C ALA A 94 12.62 -0.62 13.11
N PRO A 95 11.43 -0.06 12.79
CA PRO A 95 10.17 -0.56 13.34
C PRO A 95 9.84 -1.99 12.90
N HIS A 96 10.24 -2.41 11.68
CA HIS A 96 10.00 -3.77 11.20
C HIS A 96 10.90 -4.79 11.90
N ILE A 97 12.14 -4.41 12.19
CA ILE A 97 13.07 -5.23 12.98
C ILE A 97 12.51 -5.42 14.39
N ALA A 98 12.10 -4.34 15.05
CA ALA A 98 11.52 -4.37 16.39
C ALA A 98 10.25 -5.23 16.46
N ALA A 99 9.37 -5.13 15.45
CA ALA A 99 8.16 -5.93 15.35
C ALA A 99 8.45 -7.44 15.23
N LEU A 100 9.50 -7.83 14.49
CA LEU A 100 9.91 -9.23 14.40
C LEU A 100 10.50 -9.74 15.71
N SER A 101 11.26 -8.92 16.45
CA SER A 101 11.78 -9.28 17.77
C SER A 101 10.66 -9.52 18.80
N LEU A 102 9.58 -8.73 18.74
CA LEU A 102 8.40 -8.88 19.59
C LEU A 102 7.57 -10.13 19.26
N SER A 103 7.62 -10.61 18.02
CA SER A 103 6.93 -11.82 17.56
C SER A 103 7.75 -13.10 17.77
N GLY A 104 8.92 -13.02 18.39
CA GLY A 104 9.73 -14.17 18.83
C GLY A 104 9.04 -15.00 19.94
N PRO A 105 9.61 -16.14 20.36
CA PRO A 105 8.94 -17.30 21.00
C PRO A 105 8.36 -17.08 22.42
N ALA A 106 8.06 -15.85 22.83
CA ALA A 106 7.47 -15.53 24.13
C ALA A 106 5.92 -15.56 24.13
N ALA A 107 5.27 -15.64 22.96
CA ALA A 107 3.80 -15.67 22.86
C ALA A 107 3.17 -17.07 23.09
N SER A 108 3.95 -18.08 23.46
CA SER A 108 3.47 -19.46 23.71
C SER A 108 3.54 -19.92 25.16
N LYS A 109 3.72 -19.00 26.13
CA LYS A 109 3.48 -19.30 27.55
C LYS A 109 2.13 -18.73 27.99
N GLU A 110 1.06 -19.37 27.54
CA GLU A 110 -0.17 -19.41 28.31
C GLU A 110 0.12 -20.18 29.62
N PRO A 111 -0.25 -19.67 30.81
CA PRO A 111 -0.07 -20.41 32.05
C PRO A 111 -1.07 -21.56 32.09
N ALA A 112 -0.56 -22.77 31.88
CA ALA A 112 -1.21 -23.99 32.34
C ALA A 112 -1.21 -24.01 33.88
N GLY A 113 -2.41 -23.95 34.46
CA GLY A 113 -2.70 -24.44 35.81
C GLY A 113 -2.62 -23.41 36.94
N ALA A 114 -3.77 -23.07 37.52
CA ALA A 114 -4.21 -23.60 38.82
C ALA A 114 -5.71 -23.34 39.01
#